data_AF-A0A962JE07-F1
#
_entry.id   AF-A0A962JE07-F1
#
_cell.length_a   1.000
_cell.length_b   1.000
_cell.length_c   1.000
_cell.angle_alpha   90.00
_cell.angle_beta   90.00
_cell.angle_gamma   90.00
#
_symmetry.space_group_name_H-M   'P 1'
#
loop_
_entity.id
_entity.type
_entity.pdbx_description
1 polymer ?
#
loop_
_entity_poly.entity_id
_entity_poly.type
_entity_poly.pdbx_seq_one_letter_code
_entity_poly.pdbx_strand_id
1 'polypeptide(L)' 'DYKTVSTRLTDYIRHSEWHLIETLAEKIAQLLMEEFGVTWLRLRLSKPAALPAADSVGLLIERGSMQLRPLFAE' A
#
# COMPACT_ATOMS: atom_id res chain seq x y z
N ASP A 1 15.12 -3.39 2.38
CA ASP A 1 14.98 -4.26 3.58
C ASP A 1 13.50 -4.31 3.97
N TYR A 2 12.87 -5.48 3.92
CA TYR A 2 11.44 -5.66 4.23
C TYR A 2 11.11 -5.43 5.70
N LYS A 3 12.06 -5.68 6.61
CA LYS A 3 11.85 -5.48 8.05
C LYS A 3 11.67 -3.99 8.33
N THR A 4 12.53 -3.15 7.75
CA THR A 4 12.46 -1.69 7.89
C THR A 4 11.14 -1.13 7.36
N VAL A 5 10.69 -1.59 6.19
CA VAL A 5 9.39 -1.21 5.62
C VAL A 5 8.25 -1.58 6.56
N SER A 6 8.24 -2.81 7.06
CA SER A 6 7.19 -3.30 7.97
C SER A 6 7.13 -2.50 9.27
N THR A 7 8.27 -2.27 9.93
CA THR A 7 8.34 -1.45 11.15
C THR A 7 7.83 -0.04 10.89
N ARG A 8 8.33 0.62 9.83
CA ARG A 8 7.98 1.99 9.48
C ARG A 8 6.48 2.16 9.19
N LEU A 9 5.88 1.24 8.45
CA LEU A 9 4.45 1.24 8.15
C LEU A 9 3.61 0.99 9.40
N THR A 10 4.02 0.05 10.25
CA THR A 10 3.26 -0.25 11.46
C THR A 10 3.23 0.96 12.40
N ASP A 11 4.36 1.64 12.55
CA ASP A 11 4.46 2.86 13.35
C ASP A 11 3.69 4.01 12.73
N TYR A 12 3.73 4.17 11.40
CA TYR A 12 2.91 5.15 10.69
C TYR A 12 1.41 4.96 10.97
N ILE A 13 0.92 3.73 10.81
CA ILE A 13 -0.51 3.40 10.96
C ILE A 13 -0.95 3.59 12.42
N ARG A 14 -0.12 3.20 13.39
CA ARG A 14 -0.43 3.34 14.83
C ARG A 14 -0.66 4.79 15.27
N HIS A 15 0.04 5.74 14.69
CA HIS A 15 -0.06 7.16 15.05
C HIS A 15 -1.09 7.92 14.23
N SER A 16 -1.86 7.21 13.40
CA SER A 16 -2.76 7.84 12.45
C SER A 16 -4.23 7.66 12.80
N GLU A 17 -4.99 8.76 12.76
CA GLU A 17 -6.44 8.79 13.04
C GLU A 17 -7.26 8.77 11.74
N TRP A 18 -6.93 7.91 10.79
CA TRP A 18 -7.66 7.89 9.52
C TRP A 18 -9.03 7.22 9.68
N HIS A 19 -10.07 7.93 9.26
CA HIS A 19 -11.44 7.41 9.29
C HIS A 19 -11.77 6.49 8.11
N LEU A 20 -10.98 6.54 7.03
CA LEU A 20 -11.22 5.82 5.77
C LEU A 20 -10.01 4.99 5.35
N ILE A 21 -10.25 3.77 4.88
CA ILE A 21 -9.20 2.85 4.42
C ILE A 21 -8.56 3.32 3.11
N GLU A 22 -9.30 4.10 2.32
CA GLU A 22 -8.88 4.74 1.08
C GLU A 22 -7.76 5.74 1.33
N THR A 23 -7.96 6.65 2.30
CA THR A 23 -6.94 7.63 2.69
C THR A 23 -5.71 6.94 3.23
N LEU A 24 -5.89 5.89 4.04
CA LEU A 24 -4.77 5.11 4.57
C LEU A 24 -3.97 4.44 3.44
N ALA A 25 -4.65 3.84 2.47
CA ALA A 25 -4.00 3.21 1.33
C ALA A 25 -3.17 4.21 0.51
N GLU A 26 -3.72 5.38 0.21
CA GLU A 26 -3.01 6.41 -0.53
C GLU A 26 -1.75 6.87 0.21
N LYS A 27 -1.87 7.10 1.53
CA LYS A 27 -0.74 7.56 2.33
C LYS A 27 0.35 6.52 2.51
N ILE A 28 -0.02 5.24 2.65
CA ILE A 28 0.94 4.14 2.66
C ILE A 28 1.68 4.08 1.32
N ALA A 29 0.96 4.18 0.20
CA ALA A 29 1.59 4.16 -1.11
C ALA A 29 2.56 5.34 -1.28
N GLN A 30 2.13 6.56 -0.93
CA GLN A 30 2.96 7.76 -0.97
C GLN A 30 4.24 7.58 -0.13
N LEU A 31 4.11 7.13 1.12
CA LEU A 31 5.23 6.87 2.01
C LEU A 31 6.24 5.87 1.41
N LEU A 32 5.75 4.76 0.84
CA LEU A 32 6.62 3.75 0.23
C LEU A 32 7.36 4.29 -0.99
N MET A 33 6.70 5.11 -1.81
CA MET A 33 7.34 5.71 -2.98
C MET A 33 8.37 6.76 -2.59
N GLU A 34 8.06 7.63 -1.63
CA GLU A 34 8.93 8.74 -1.20
C GLU A 34 10.11 8.28 -0.35
N GLU A 35 9.88 7.43 0.65
CA GLU A 35 10.93 7.02 1.61
C GLU A 35 11.75 5.83 1.14
N PHE A 36 11.18 4.95 0.30
CA PHE A 36 11.84 3.71 -0.13
C PHE A 36 12.11 3.67 -1.65
N GLY A 37 11.79 4.74 -2.38
CA GLY A 37 12.08 4.85 -3.82
C GLY A 37 11.33 3.82 -4.67
N VAL A 38 10.17 3.35 -4.19
CA VAL A 38 9.36 2.38 -4.93
C VAL A 38 8.78 3.05 -6.17
N THR A 39 9.12 2.56 -7.36
CA THR A 39 8.71 3.17 -8.64
C THR A 39 7.34 2.70 -9.12
N TRP A 40 6.92 1.51 -8.68
CA TRP A 40 5.58 0.97 -8.89
C TRP A 40 5.22 0.02 -7.74
N LEU A 41 3.96 0.07 -7.31
CA LEU A 41 3.42 -0.85 -6.31
C LEU A 41 1.95 -1.17 -6.57
N ARG A 42 1.56 -2.36 -6.13
CA ARG A 42 0.17 -2.77 -5.96
C ARG A 42 -0.10 -3.04 -4.49
N LEU A 43 -0.90 -2.20 -3.86
CA LEU A 43 -1.23 -2.28 -2.43
C LEU A 43 -2.66 -2.81 -2.27
N ARG A 44 -2.81 -3.83 -1.42
CA ARG A 44 -4.11 -4.32 -0.95
C ARG A 44 -4.23 -4.02 0.53
N LEU A 45 -5.33 -3.36 0.93
CA LEU A 45 -5.72 -3.22 2.32
C LEU A 45 -7.03 -3.96 2.55
N SER A 46 -7.06 -4.80 3.58
CA SER A 46 -8.23 -5.56 3.98
C SER A 46 -8.63 -5.20 5.40
N LYS A 47 -9.92 -4.96 5.63
CA LYS A 47 -10.54 -4.79 6.93
C LYS A 47 -11.44 -5.99 7.19
N PRO A 48 -10.91 -7.09 7.77
CA PRO A 48 -11.70 -8.26 8.11
C PRO A 48 -12.75 -7.90 9.16
N ALA A 49 -13.87 -8.62 9.18
CA ALA A 49 -14.97 -8.43 10.13
C ALA A 49 -15.57 -7.01 10.17
N ALA A 50 -15.35 -6.19 9.14
CA ALA A 50 -15.95 -4.85 9.05
C ALA A 50 -17.47 -4.91 8.88
N LEU A 51 -17.98 -5.97 8.24
CA LEU A 51 -19.40 -6.17 7.96
C LEU A 51 -19.80 -7.60 8.35
N PRO A 52 -20.95 -7.79 9.01
CA PRO A 52 -21.44 -9.13 9.38
C PRO A 52 -21.71 -10.05 8.17
N ALA A 53 -21.99 -9.47 7.00
CA ALA A 53 -22.39 -10.20 5.79
C ALA A 53 -21.24 -10.48 4.81
N ALA A 54 -19.99 -10.16 5.17
CA ALA A 54 -18.83 -10.38 4.30
C ALA A 54 -17.60 -10.81 5.10
N ASP A 55 -16.82 -11.75 4.57
CA ASP A 55 -15.59 -12.23 5.23
C ASP A 55 -14.56 -11.10 5.44
N SER A 56 -14.45 -10.20 4.46
CA SER A 56 -13.63 -8.99 4.54
C SER A 56 -14.11 -7.96 3.54
N VAL A 57 -13.98 -6.68 3.89
CA VAL A 57 -13.98 -5.58 2.93
C VAL A 57 -12.57 -5.06 2.73
N GLY A 58 -12.33 -4.29 1.69
CA GLY A 58 -11.01 -3.77 1.42
C GLY A 58 -10.95 -3.04 0.09
N LEU A 59 -9.73 -2.64 -0.27
CA LEU A 59 -9.44 -2.02 -1.55
C LEU A 59 -8.10 -2.52 -2.07
N LEU A 60 -7.94 -2.37 -3.38
CA LEU A 60 -6.68 -2.57 -4.08
C LEU A 60 -6.39 -1.33 -4.90
N ILE A 61 -5.19 -0.78 -4.73
CA ILE A 61 -4.70 0.34 -5.54
C ILE A 61 -3.38 -0.03 -6.20
N GLU A 62 -3.12 0.62 -7.33
CA GLU A 62 -1.84 0.60 -8.01
C GLU A 62 -1.31 2.03 -8.14
N ARG A 63 -0.03 2.23 -7.88
CA ARG A 63 0.64 3.53 -7.95
C ARG A 63 1.98 3.40 -8.65
N GLY A 64 2.38 4.47 -9.31
CA GLY A 64 3.62 4.54 -10.07
C GLY A 64 3.51 3.98 -11.49
N SER A 65 4.66 3.91 -12.17
CA SER A 65 4.74 3.46 -13.56
C SER A 65 5.48 2.14 -13.61
N MET A 66 4.79 1.07 -14.04
CA MET A 66 5.44 -0.19 -14.34
C MET A 66 6.27 -0.01 -15.61
N GLN A 67 7.55 0.33 -15.45
CA GLN A 67 8.50 0.33 -16.56
C GLN A 67 8.82 -1.13 -16.90
N LEU A 68 8.00 -1.73 -17.76
CA LEU A 68 8.36 -2.98 -18.39
C LEU A 68 9.60 -2.71 -19.25
N ARG A 69 10.77 -3.22 -18.82
CA ARG A 69 11.90 -3.32 -19.73
C ARG A 69 11.47 -4.28 -20.85
N PRO A 70 11.55 -3.89 -22.13
CA PRO A 70 11.32 -4.83 -23.21
C PRO A 70 12.28 -6.01 -23.02
N LEU A 71 11.74 -7.23 -23.03
CA LEU A 71 12.56 -8.46 -22.98
C LEU A 71 13.42 -8.62 -24.25
N PHE A 72 13.14 -7.84 -25.28
CA PHE A 72 13.87 -7.75 -26.54
C PHE A 72 14.02 -6.27 -26.90
N ALA A 73 14.99 -5.59 -26.30
CA ALA A 73 15.56 -4.37 -26.86
C ALA A 73 16.98 -4.72 -27.30
N GLU A 74 17.26 -4.51 -28.59
CA GLU A 74 18.53 -4.84 -29.27
C GLU A 74 19.76 -4.21 -28.62
#